data_AF-A0A803M901-F1
#
_entry.id   AF-A0A803M901-F1
#
_cell.length_a   1.000
_cell.length_b   1.000
_cell.length_c   1.000
_cell.angle_alpha   90.00
_cell.angle_beta   90.00
_cell.angle_gamma   90.00
#
_symmetry.space_group_name_H-M   'P 1'
#
loop_
_entity.id
_entity.type
_entity.pdbx_description
1 polymer ?
#
loop_
_entity_poly.entity_id
_entity_poly.type
_entity_poly.pdbx_seq_one_letter_code
_entity_poly.pdbx_strand_id
1 'polypeptide(L)'
;MALASLMEGAKGGGPVSSFFRTTIIATPLMTMLTMDGNNSSNNASPGENYRHFSESSLLDTGTGGAELVPMWPWFLFLAGAMCCLVFSSVSHLLACHSNHLSRFFWRLDYAGISIMIVCSYYAPVYYSFYCHPLSSLLYLTSITILGVLAIITLLTPALSSPDFRVFRVSLFLGMGFTGFIPAVHAAALFWDHPHVLVALGYEILMGILYAIGVWFYVNRVPERWKPGFFDLAGHSHQIFHVFVVGGALTHSAAIMVILHWRQGMPTCF
;
A
#
# COMPACT_ATOMS: atom_id res chain seq x y z
N MET A 1 0.42 -29.59 -20.28
CA MET A 1 -0.54 -29.92 -21.34
C MET A 1 -1.52 -30.90 -20.72
N ALA A 2 -2.53 -30.46 -19.98
CA ALA A 2 -3.71 -29.70 -20.38
C ALA A 2 -4.92 -30.61 -20.12
N LEU A 3 -6.02 -29.96 -19.74
CA LEU A 3 -7.39 -30.45 -19.61
C LEU A 3 -7.71 -31.14 -18.27
N ALA A 4 -8.40 -30.47 -17.34
CA ALA A 4 -9.78 -29.95 -17.38
C ALA A 4 -10.81 -31.02 -17.01
N SER A 5 -11.91 -30.53 -16.41
CA SER A 5 -13.04 -31.25 -15.82
C SER A 5 -12.79 -31.57 -14.33
N LEU A 6 -13.45 -30.93 -13.37
CA LEU A 6 -14.88 -30.68 -13.30
C LEU A 6 -15.20 -29.33 -12.62
N MET A 7 -15.69 -28.38 -13.41
CA MET A 7 -16.74 -27.48 -12.96
C MET A 7 -18.06 -28.12 -13.38
N GLU A 8 -18.88 -28.54 -12.41
CA GLU A 8 -20.34 -28.44 -12.51
C GLU A 8 -20.97 -28.77 -11.16
N GLY A 9 -21.83 -27.86 -10.67
CA GLY A 9 -22.84 -28.20 -9.66
C GLY A 9 -22.69 -27.59 -8.27
N ALA A 10 -22.77 -26.26 -8.16
CA ALA A 10 -23.32 -25.64 -6.94
C ALA A 10 -24.03 -24.31 -7.27
N LYS A 11 -25.25 -24.43 -7.80
CA LYS A 11 -26.28 -23.40 -7.64
C LYS A 11 -26.61 -23.30 -6.14
N GLY A 12 -26.29 -22.18 -5.52
CA GLY A 12 -26.65 -21.92 -4.13
C GLY A 12 -26.24 -20.52 -3.71
N GLY A 13 -27.16 -19.56 -3.84
CA GLY A 13 -26.99 -18.24 -3.24
C GLY A 13 -26.92 -18.38 -1.72
N GLY A 14 -25.76 -18.07 -1.15
CA GLY A 14 -25.51 -18.11 0.28
C GLY A 14 -25.03 -16.76 0.83
N PRO A 15 -25.18 -16.51 2.15
CA PRO A 15 -25.06 -15.17 2.76
C PRO A 15 -23.65 -14.56 2.75
N VAL A 16 -22.65 -15.30 2.28
CA VAL A 16 -21.23 -14.93 2.32
C VAL A 16 -20.86 -13.97 1.18
N SER A 17 -21.53 -14.06 0.02
CA SER A 17 -21.32 -13.11 -1.09
C SER A 17 -21.95 -11.73 -0.83
N SER A 18 -22.95 -11.66 0.04
CA SER A 18 -23.57 -10.41 0.51
C SER A 18 -22.66 -9.67 1.50
N PHE A 19 -21.85 -10.39 2.29
CA PHE A 19 -20.96 -9.78 3.27
C PHE A 19 -19.80 -9.03 2.60
N PHE A 20 -19.19 -9.63 1.56
CA PHE A 20 -18.12 -8.99 0.79
C PHE A 20 -18.58 -7.79 -0.05
N ARG A 21 -19.85 -7.76 -0.48
CA ARG A 21 -20.41 -6.63 -1.22
C ARG A 21 -20.79 -5.44 -0.32
N THR A 22 -21.05 -5.69 0.97
CA THR A 22 -21.48 -4.66 1.93
C THR A 22 -20.30 -3.90 2.53
N THR A 23 -19.15 -4.54 2.73
CA THR A 23 -17.96 -3.90 3.33
C THR A 23 -17.23 -2.93 2.38
N ILE A 24 -17.44 -3.03 1.06
CA ILE A 24 -16.79 -2.15 0.08
C ILE A 24 -17.55 -0.82 -0.13
N ILE A 25 -18.80 -0.70 0.35
CA ILE A 25 -19.66 0.46 0.06
C ILE A 25 -19.84 1.40 1.28
N ALA A 26 -19.37 1.04 2.47
CA ALA A 26 -19.62 1.82 3.68
C ALA A 26 -18.37 2.52 4.24
N THR A 27 -17.87 3.54 3.54
CA THR A 27 -17.14 4.65 4.17
C THR A 27 -17.96 5.94 4.00
N PRO A 28 -18.46 6.56 5.09
CA PRO A 28 -19.27 7.77 5.00
C PRO A 28 -18.33 8.98 4.91
N LEU A 29 -17.78 9.23 3.73
CA LEU A 29 -17.09 10.49 3.43
C LEU A 29 -17.34 11.03 2.02
N MET A 30 -18.07 10.28 1.17
CA MET A 30 -18.34 10.65 -0.22
C MET A 30 -19.73 11.25 -0.49
N THR A 31 -20.55 11.49 0.53
CA THR A 31 -21.93 12.00 0.35
C THR A 31 -22.10 13.49 0.70
N MET A 32 -21.01 14.24 0.91
CA MET A 32 -21.09 15.64 1.36
C MET A 32 -20.72 16.68 0.28
N LEU A 33 -20.79 16.33 -1.01
CA LEU A 33 -20.54 17.28 -2.11
C LEU A 33 -21.58 17.28 -3.24
N THR A 34 -22.80 16.81 -2.97
CA THR A 34 -23.91 16.98 -3.93
C THR A 34 -25.21 17.31 -3.20
N MET A 35 -25.50 18.60 -3.02
CA MET A 35 -26.87 19.09 -2.95
C MET A 35 -27.01 20.30 -3.88
N ASP A 36 -27.84 20.07 -4.90
CA ASP A 36 -28.36 21.01 -5.87
C ASP A 36 -29.12 22.19 -5.24
N GLY A 37 -29.10 23.30 -5.97
CA GLY A 37 -30.03 24.40 -5.84
C GLY A 37 -30.32 24.99 -7.23
N ASN A 38 -30.96 24.20 -8.11
CA ASN A 38 -31.43 24.65 -9.41
C ASN A 38 -32.82 25.31 -9.27
N ASN A 39 -33.01 26.50 -9.85
CA ASN A 39 -34.30 27.16 -9.93
C ASN A 39 -34.40 27.93 -11.26
N SER A 40 -35.17 27.41 -12.24
CA SER A 40 -35.86 28.22 -13.26
C SER A 40 -36.79 27.36 -14.14
N SER A 41 -38.09 27.56 -13.89
CA SER A 41 -39.28 27.60 -14.75
C SER A 41 -39.33 26.98 -16.17
N ASN A 42 -40.38 26.16 -16.32
CA ASN A 42 -41.10 25.62 -17.48
C ASN A 42 -41.28 26.52 -18.73
N ASN A 43 -41.22 25.92 -19.93
CA ASN A 43 -42.39 25.73 -20.81
C ASN A 43 -42.04 25.11 -22.19
N ALA A 44 -43.01 24.34 -22.71
CA ALA A 44 -43.32 24.02 -24.12
C ALA A 44 -43.11 22.57 -24.62
N SER A 45 -44.18 22.10 -25.27
CA SER A 45 -44.54 20.73 -25.68
C SER A 45 -44.07 20.37 -27.13
N PRO A 46 -44.28 19.12 -27.62
CA PRO A 46 -43.40 18.42 -28.56
C PRO A 46 -43.74 18.60 -30.05
N GLY A 47 -42.74 18.41 -30.92
CA GLY A 47 -42.91 18.31 -32.37
C GLY A 47 -41.79 17.50 -33.03
N GLU A 48 -42.20 16.52 -33.85
CA GLU A 48 -41.39 15.61 -34.66
C GLU A 48 -40.60 16.31 -35.79
N ASN A 49 -39.69 15.55 -36.40
CA ASN A 49 -38.75 15.88 -37.50
C ASN A 49 -37.46 16.51 -36.97
N TYR A 50 -36.27 15.94 -37.13
CA TYR A 50 -35.63 15.65 -38.41
C TYR A 50 -34.79 14.35 -38.35
N ARG A 51 -35.19 13.37 -39.17
CA ARG A 51 -34.28 12.31 -39.65
C ARG A 51 -33.24 12.93 -40.58
N HIS A 52 -32.21 13.53 -39.98
CA HIS A 52 -30.95 13.89 -40.63
C HIS A 52 -29.80 13.75 -39.62
N PHE A 53 -29.78 12.63 -38.88
CA PHE A 53 -28.55 12.14 -38.24
C PHE A 53 -27.72 11.44 -39.33
N SER A 54 -27.24 12.24 -40.26
CA SER A 54 -26.27 11.87 -41.28
C SER A 54 -24.92 11.75 -40.60
N GLU A 55 -24.58 10.56 -40.13
CA GLU A 55 -23.26 9.93 -40.38
C GLU A 55 -21.99 10.77 -40.11
N SER A 56 -22.04 11.75 -39.20
CA SER A 56 -20.92 12.63 -38.84
C SER A 56 -20.74 12.83 -37.33
N SER A 57 -21.42 12.03 -36.50
CA SER A 57 -21.29 12.10 -35.03
C SER A 57 -20.81 10.79 -34.38
N LEU A 58 -20.41 9.79 -35.16
CA LEU A 58 -19.76 8.55 -34.66
C LEU A 58 -18.23 8.56 -34.82
N LEU A 59 -17.67 9.67 -35.31
CA LEU A 59 -16.23 9.88 -35.48
C LEU A 59 -15.76 11.15 -34.77
N ASP A 60 -16.41 11.48 -33.65
CA ASP A 60 -15.98 12.55 -32.75
C ASP A 60 -16.20 12.17 -31.28
N THR A 61 -16.01 10.88 -30.97
CA THR A 61 -15.59 10.54 -29.61
C THR A 61 -14.11 10.88 -29.60
N GLY A 62 -13.81 12.12 -29.23
CA GLY A 62 -12.46 12.56 -28.94
C GLY A 62 -11.83 11.59 -27.95
N THR A 63 -11.09 10.62 -28.47
CA THR A 63 -9.99 9.97 -27.79
C THR A 63 -8.93 11.04 -27.60
N GLY A 64 -9.20 12.00 -26.71
CA GLY A 64 -8.15 12.66 -25.97
C GLY A 64 -7.40 11.52 -25.29
N GLY A 65 -6.23 11.19 -25.81
CA GLY A 65 -5.40 10.09 -25.36
C GLY A 65 -4.98 10.31 -23.91
N ALA A 66 -5.87 10.02 -22.97
CA ALA A 66 -5.52 9.80 -21.58
C ALA A 66 -4.74 8.48 -21.56
N GLU A 67 -3.43 8.57 -21.77
CA GLU A 67 -2.52 7.46 -21.58
C GLU A 67 -2.74 6.91 -20.16
N LEU A 68 -3.11 5.63 -20.05
CA LEU A 68 -3.45 5.03 -18.78
C LEU A 68 -2.22 4.98 -17.88
N VAL A 69 -2.25 5.68 -16.74
CA VAL A 69 -1.19 5.61 -15.71
C VAL A 69 -1.03 4.15 -15.24
N PRO A 70 0.17 3.55 -15.36
CA PRO A 70 0.36 2.14 -15.04
C PRO A 70 0.11 1.83 -13.56
N MET A 71 -0.68 0.78 -13.26
CA MET A 71 -1.01 0.36 -11.89
C MET A 71 -0.04 -0.67 -11.28
N TRP A 72 0.98 -1.11 -12.02
CA TRP A 72 1.94 -2.10 -11.52
C TRP A 72 2.61 -1.71 -10.18
N PRO A 73 2.92 -0.43 -9.86
CA PRO A 73 3.54 -0.08 -8.58
C PRO A 73 2.61 -0.37 -7.39
N TRP A 74 1.30 -0.18 -7.58
CA TRP A 74 0.29 -0.51 -6.57
C TRP A 74 0.25 -2.01 -6.27
N PHE A 75 0.22 -2.84 -7.32
CA PHE A 75 0.23 -4.30 -7.15
C PHE A 75 1.54 -4.80 -6.54
N LEU A 76 2.67 -4.16 -6.84
CA LEU A 76 3.96 -4.49 -6.24
C LEU A 76 3.95 -4.23 -4.73
N PHE A 77 3.42 -3.09 -4.28
CA PHE A 77 3.21 -2.82 -2.86
C PHE A 77 2.31 -3.89 -2.21
N LEU A 78 1.16 -4.18 -2.81
CA LEU A 78 0.22 -5.18 -2.27
C LEU A 78 0.86 -6.57 -2.15
N ALA A 79 1.59 -7.00 -3.18
CA ALA A 79 2.32 -8.27 -3.16
C ALA A 79 3.40 -8.29 -2.05
N GLY A 80 4.14 -7.20 -1.88
CA GLY A 80 5.13 -7.05 -0.81
C GLY A 80 4.51 -7.12 0.59
N ALA A 81 3.39 -6.42 0.80
CA ALA A 81 2.65 -6.44 2.06
C ALA A 81 2.09 -7.84 2.36
N MET A 82 1.47 -8.49 1.39
CA MET A 82 0.96 -9.86 1.53
C MET A 82 2.10 -10.85 1.83
N CYS A 83 3.23 -10.74 1.13
CA CYS A 83 4.41 -11.56 1.36
C CYS A 83 4.93 -11.42 2.80
N CYS A 84 5.04 -10.18 3.30
CA CYS A 84 5.43 -9.90 4.68
C CYS A 84 4.48 -10.54 5.70
N LEU A 85 3.17 -10.38 5.52
CA LEU A 85 2.16 -10.95 6.44
C LEU A 85 2.16 -12.48 6.41
N VAL A 86 2.36 -13.10 5.24
CA VAL A 86 2.49 -14.55 5.09
C VAL A 86 3.75 -15.04 5.80
N PHE A 87 4.90 -14.40 5.55
CA PHE A 87 6.16 -14.76 6.20
C PHE A 87 6.05 -14.64 7.72
N SER A 88 5.40 -13.60 8.22
CA SER A 88 5.15 -13.43 9.65
C SER A 88 4.25 -14.52 10.23
N SER A 89 3.12 -14.78 9.58
CA SER A 89 2.14 -15.78 10.02
C SER A 89 2.75 -17.19 10.05
N VAL A 90 3.45 -17.58 8.98
CA VAL A 90 4.14 -18.88 8.89
C VAL A 90 5.22 -18.99 9.95
N SER A 91 5.97 -17.92 10.17
CA SER A 91 7.07 -17.93 11.14
C SER A 91 6.57 -18.10 12.57
N HIS A 92 5.50 -17.40 12.94
CA HIS A 92 4.86 -17.56 14.24
C HIS A 92 4.20 -18.93 14.42
N LEU A 93 3.57 -19.47 13.37
CA LEU A 93 2.95 -20.79 13.41
C LEU A 93 3.97 -21.91 13.61
N LEU A 94 5.13 -21.82 12.95
CA LEU A 94 6.13 -22.88 12.91
C LEU A 94 7.30 -22.67 13.87
N ALA A 95 7.29 -21.60 14.67
CA ALA A 95 8.36 -21.27 15.62
C ALA A 95 8.59 -22.34 16.69
N CYS A 96 7.59 -23.17 17.01
CA CYS A 96 7.68 -24.23 18.03
C CYS A 96 8.23 -25.57 17.51
N HIS A 97 8.41 -25.73 16.21
CA HIS A 97 8.72 -27.04 15.62
C HIS A 97 10.12 -27.56 15.97
N SER A 98 11.18 -26.77 15.74
CA SER A 98 12.55 -27.13 16.13
C SER A 98 13.44 -25.88 16.21
N ASN A 99 14.52 -25.93 16.98
CA ASN A 99 15.42 -24.78 17.14
C ASN A 99 16.06 -24.34 15.80
N HIS A 100 16.43 -25.28 14.93
CA HIS A 100 16.96 -24.94 13.61
C HIS A 100 15.92 -24.24 12.73
N LEU A 101 14.71 -24.78 12.66
CA LEU A 101 13.65 -24.25 11.81
C LEU A 101 13.09 -22.92 12.36
N SER A 102 12.98 -22.79 13.68
CA SER A 102 12.60 -21.55 14.37
C SER A 102 13.54 -20.41 14.01
N ARG A 103 14.86 -20.63 14.06
CA ARG A 103 15.86 -19.61 13.67
C ARG A 103 15.75 -19.21 12.20
N PHE A 104 15.44 -20.14 11.30
CA PHE A 104 15.20 -19.84 9.90
C PHE A 104 13.95 -18.97 9.72
N PHE A 105 12.84 -19.33 10.38
CA PHE A 105 11.59 -18.58 10.31
C PHE A 105 11.69 -17.17 10.89
N TRP A 106 12.37 -16.97 12.02
CA TRP A 106 12.61 -15.61 12.53
C TRP A 106 13.39 -14.73 11.55
N ARG A 107 14.33 -15.31 10.78
CA ARG A 107 15.02 -14.57 9.70
C ARG A 107 14.10 -14.28 8.52
N LEU A 108 13.21 -15.20 8.19
CA LEU A 108 12.21 -15.03 7.13
C LEU A 108 11.20 -13.92 7.48
N ASP A 109 10.74 -13.86 8.72
CA ASP A 109 9.87 -12.77 9.22
C ASP A 109 10.56 -11.40 9.07
N TYR A 110 11.81 -11.27 9.49
CA TYR A 110 12.58 -10.04 9.29
C TYR A 110 12.82 -9.71 7.81
N ALA A 111 13.06 -10.71 6.96
CA ALA A 111 13.18 -10.49 5.52
C ALA A 111 11.85 -10.00 4.90
N GLY A 112 10.71 -10.48 5.42
CA GLY A 112 9.37 -10.00 5.05
C GLY A 112 9.21 -8.50 5.28
N ILE A 113 9.67 -8.00 6.44
CA ILE A 113 9.67 -6.56 6.74
C ILE A 113 10.50 -5.79 5.71
N SER A 114 11.71 -6.27 5.38
CA SER A 114 12.55 -5.64 4.37
C SER A 114 11.88 -5.62 2.98
N ILE A 115 11.23 -6.71 2.56
CA ILE A 115 10.49 -6.79 1.30
C ILE A 115 9.35 -5.76 1.27
N MET A 116 8.56 -5.68 2.36
CA MET A 116 7.46 -4.72 2.46
C MET A 116 7.96 -3.27 2.32
N ILE A 117 9.05 -2.91 3.00
CA ILE A 117 9.65 -1.56 2.92
C ILE A 117 10.11 -1.25 1.49
N VAL A 118 10.78 -2.19 0.81
CA VAL A 118 11.23 -1.95 -0.57
C VAL A 118 10.04 -1.74 -1.49
N CYS A 119 9.05 -2.64 -1.44
CA CYS A 119 7.87 -2.57 -2.29
C CYS A 119 7.02 -1.31 -2.04
N SER A 120 6.97 -0.82 -0.80
CA SER A 120 6.20 0.39 -0.45
C SER A 120 6.78 1.67 -1.06
N TYR A 121 8.07 1.69 -1.43
CA TYR A 121 8.66 2.88 -2.07
C TYR A 121 8.22 3.05 -3.52
N TYR A 122 7.90 1.94 -4.21
CA TYR A 122 7.68 1.96 -5.65
C TYR A 122 6.51 2.85 -6.05
N ALA A 123 5.35 2.73 -5.41
CA ALA A 123 4.18 3.48 -5.81
C ALA A 123 4.27 5.00 -5.53
N PRO A 124 4.57 5.46 -4.29
CA PRO A 124 4.65 6.89 -4.01
C PRO A 124 5.73 7.58 -4.84
N VAL A 125 6.92 6.97 -4.98
CA VAL A 125 8.02 7.56 -5.76
C VAL A 125 7.69 7.58 -7.25
N TYR A 126 7.18 6.48 -7.81
CA TYR A 126 6.84 6.41 -9.22
C TYR A 126 5.75 7.43 -9.61
N TYR A 127 4.68 7.54 -8.80
CA TYR A 127 3.59 8.47 -9.09
C TYR A 127 3.94 9.93 -8.76
N SER A 128 4.77 10.20 -7.74
CA SER A 128 5.23 11.57 -7.45
C SER A 128 6.16 12.09 -8.53
N PHE A 129 7.16 11.28 -8.92
CA PHE A 129 8.23 11.66 -9.84
C PHE A 129 8.01 11.13 -11.27
N TYR A 130 6.75 10.95 -11.68
CA TYR A 130 6.40 10.44 -13.01
C TYR A 130 7.03 11.30 -14.13
N CYS A 131 7.02 12.63 -13.96
CA CYS A 131 7.66 13.58 -14.89
C CYS A 131 9.18 13.76 -14.68
N HIS A 132 9.76 13.16 -13.64
CA HIS A 132 11.16 13.30 -13.27
C HIS A 132 11.83 11.93 -13.23
N PRO A 133 12.07 11.30 -14.39
CA PRO A 133 12.53 9.90 -14.47
C PRO A 133 13.88 9.68 -13.79
N LEU A 134 14.77 10.67 -13.81
CA LEU A 134 16.07 10.59 -13.13
C LEU A 134 15.89 10.48 -11.61
N SER A 135 15.06 11.33 -11.00
CA SER A 135 14.79 11.29 -9.56
C SER A 135 14.12 9.98 -9.16
N SER A 136 13.11 9.55 -9.92
CA SER A 136 12.44 8.26 -9.70
C SER A 136 13.43 7.09 -9.75
N LEU A 137 14.27 7.02 -10.79
CA LEU A 137 15.28 5.97 -10.94
C LEU A 137 16.29 5.98 -9.79
N LEU A 138 16.81 7.14 -9.40
CA LEU A 138 17.77 7.26 -8.30
C LEU A 138 17.19 6.75 -6.97
N TYR A 139 15.96 7.16 -6.63
CA TYR A 139 15.33 6.73 -5.39
C TYR A 139 14.98 5.23 -5.41
N LEU A 140 14.38 4.73 -6.50
CA LEU A 140 13.99 3.32 -6.59
C LEU A 140 15.19 2.38 -6.64
N THR A 141 16.26 2.74 -7.35
CA THR A 141 17.50 1.94 -7.36
C THR A 141 18.16 1.94 -5.99
N SER A 142 18.21 3.09 -5.30
CA SER A 142 18.82 3.18 -3.97
C SER A 142 18.13 2.28 -2.95
N ILE A 143 16.79 2.30 -2.87
CA ILE A 143 16.04 1.46 -1.93
C ILE A 143 16.14 -0.02 -2.30
N THR A 144 16.18 -0.34 -3.60
CA THR A 144 16.34 -1.73 -4.07
C THR A 144 17.69 -2.30 -3.65
N ILE A 145 18.78 -1.54 -3.84
CA ILE A 145 20.13 -1.97 -3.43
C ILE A 145 20.17 -2.18 -1.91
N LEU A 146 19.69 -1.22 -1.12
CA LEU A 146 19.65 -1.33 0.34
C LEU A 146 18.79 -2.52 0.80
N GLY A 147 17.65 -2.75 0.15
CA GLY A 147 16.75 -3.86 0.41
C GLY A 147 17.37 -5.22 0.13
N VAL A 148 18.03 -5.37 -1.03
CA VAL A 148 18.75 -6.60 -1.39
C VAL A 148 19.86 -6.88 -0.38
N LEU A 149 20.64 -5.86 0.00
CA LEU A 149 21.67 -5.99 1.02
C LEU A 149 21.08 -6.41 2.38
N ALA A 150 19.95 -5.82 2.79
CA ALA A 150 19.25 -6.18 4.01
C ALA A 150 18.79 -7.65 3.98
N ILE A 151 18.13 -8.09 2.91
CA ILE A 151 17.65 -9.46 2.76
C ILE A 151 18.81 -10.46 2.78
N ILE A 152 19.89 -10.21 2.04
CA ILE A 152 21.09 -11.07 2.05
C ILE A 152 21.65 -11.18 3.47
N THR A 153 21.76 -10.05 4.18
CA THR A 153 22.30 -10.00 5.54
C THR A 153 21.43 -10.76 6.55
N LEU A 154 20.10 -10.70 6.39
CA LEU A 154 19.15 -11.39 7.27
C LEU A 154 19.10 -12.90 7.02
N LEU A 155 19.12 -13.31 5.76
CA LEU A 155 19.00 -14.73 5.38
C LEU A 155 20.34 -15.48 5.49
N THR A 156 21.48 -14.78 5.44
CA THR A 156 22.80 -15.39 5.59
C THR A 156 23.14 -15.64 7.06
N PRO A 157 23.32 -16.90 7.51
CA PRO A 157 23.56 -17.20 8.92
C PRO A 157 24.79 -16.49 9.50
N ALA A 158 25.88 -16.40 8.73
CA ALA A 158 27.12 -15.73 9.15
C ALA A 158 26.94 -14.23 9.39
N LEU A 159 26.12 -13.56 8.55
CA LEU A 159 25.85 -12.12 8.66
C LEU A 159 24.75 -11.77 9.67
N SER A 160 23.99 -12.78 10.11
CA SER A 160 23.01 -12.65 11.18
C SER A 160 23.63 -12.71 12.59
N SER A 161 24.95 -12.91 12.72
CA SER A 161 25.64 -13.00 14.01
C SER A 161 25.55 -11.68 14.81
N PRO A 162 25.79 -11.70 16.14
CA PRO A 162 25.84 -10.49 16.95
C PRO A 162 26.88 -9.45 16.47
N ASP A 163 27.97 -9.90 15.85
CA ASP A 163 29.08 -9.04 15.40
C ASP A 163 28.63 -8.07 14.30
N PHE A 164 27.70 -8.51 13.43
CA PHE A 164 27.11 -7.69 12.36
C PHE A 164 25.86 -6.92 12.81
N ARG A 165 25.58 -6.83 14.11
CA ARG A 165 24.40 -6.11 14.63
C ARG A 165 24.41 -4.65 14.19
N VAL A 166 25.54 -3.96 14.31
CA VAL A 166 25.66 -2.54 13.91
C VAL A 166 25.37 -2.39 12.42
N PHE A 167 25.95 -3.24 11.58
CA PHE A 167 25.71 -3.23 10.14
C PHE A 167 24.22 -3.42 9.79
N ARG A 168 23.54 -4.37 10.42
CA ARG A 168 22.09 -4.57 10.23
C ARG A 168 21.28 -3.35 10.64
N VAL A 169 21.54 -2.81 11.83
CA VAL A 169 20.83 -1.62 12.32
C VAL A 169 21.05 -0.46 11.36
N SER A 170 22.29 -0.22 10.91
CA SER A 170 22.61 0.82 9.94
C SER A 170 21.90 0.64 8.60
N LEU A 171 21.75 -0.60 8.10
CA LEU A 171 20.98 -0.89 6.89
C LEU A 171 19.50 -0.50 7.03
N PHE A 172 18.84 -0.95 8.10
CA PHE A 172 17.44 -0.61 8.35
C PHE A 172 17.23 0.89 8.58
N LEU A 173 18.14 1.53 9.31
CA LEU A 173 18.11 2.97 9.52
C LEU A 173 18.29 3.72 8.20
N GLY A 174 19.25 3.29 7.38
CA GLY A 174 19.50 3.82 6.04
C GLY A 174 18.28 3.68 5.14
N MET A 175 17.64 2.52 5.12
CA MET A 175 16.37 2.31 4.39
C MET A 175 15.30 3.30 4.83
N GLY A 176 15.12 3.54 6.13
CA GLY A 176 14.16 4.53 6.63
C GLY A 176 14.52 5.97 6.22
N PHE A 177 15.79 6.36 6.36
CA PHE A 177 16.25 7.71 6.02
C PHE A 177 16.13 8.03 4.52
N THR A 178 16.34 7.04 3.63
CA THR A 178 16.18 7.26 2.19
C THR A 178 14.73 7.54 1.79
N GLY A 179 13.74 7.29 2.65
CA GLY A 179 12.34 7.65 2.41
C GLY A 179 12.01 9.10 2.73
N PHE A 180 12.76 9.72 3.66
CA PHE A 180 12.56 11.12 4.01
C PHE A 180 12.94 12.06 2.86
N ILE A 181 14.02 11.74 2.15
CA ILE A 181 14.53 12.54 1.03
C ILE A 181 13.49 12.71 -0.11
N PRO A 182 12.91 11.64 -0.70
CA PRO A 182 11.91 11.78 -1.74
C PRO A 182 10.62 12.44 -1.23
N ALA A 183 10.25 12.25 0.04
CA ALA A 183 9.09 12.92 0.63
C ALA A 183 9.27 14.44 0.70
N VAL A 184 10.43 14.91 1.19
CA VAL A 184 10.76 16.34 1.23
C VAL A 184 10.89 16.92 -0.18
N HIS A 185 11.53 16.19 -1.09
CA HIS A 185 11.69 16.63 -2.48
C HIS A 185 10.32 16.72 -3.19
N ALA A 186 9.43 15.75 -3.02
CA ALA A 186 8.07 15.82 -3.56
C ALA A 186 7.26 16.98 -2.97
N ALA A 187 7.38 17.21 -1.65
CA ALA A 187 6.72 18.34 -0.99
C ALA A 187 7.23 19.70 -1.50
N ALA A 188 8.53 19.82 -1.77
CA ALA A 188 9.12 21.04 -2.32
C ALA A 188 8.70 21.30 -3.77
N LEU A 189 8.53 20.25 -4.59
CA LEU A 189 8.10 20.38 -5.99
C LEU A 189 6.61 20.67 -6.14
N PHE A 190 5.77 20.08 -5.28
CA PHE A 190 4.32 20.07 -5.46
C PHE A 190 3.57 20.68 -4.27
N TRP A 191 4.18 21.67 -3.61
CA TRP A 191 3.62 22.32 -2.42
C TRP A 191 2.21 22.91 -2.66
N ASP A 192 1.96 23.42 -3.86
CA ASP A 192 0.68 24.05 -4.21
C ASP A 192 -0.43 23.02 -4.55
N HIS A 193 -0.11 21.72 -4.59
CA HIS A 193 -1.07 20.67 -4.92
C HIS A 193 -1.62 19.98 -3.66
N PRO A 194 -2.91 20.18 -3.31
CA PRO A 194 -3.46 19.68 -2.05
C PRO A 194 -3.46 18.15 -1.97
N HIS A 195 -3.62 17.44 -3.10
CA HIS A 195 -3.58 15.99 -3.13
C HIS A 195 -2.21 15.42 -2.69
N VAL A 196 -1.10 16.08 -3.05
CA VAL A 196 0.24 15.64 -2.66
C VAL A 196 0.46 15.86 -1.16
N LEU A 197 -0.03 16.99 -0.63
CA LEU A 197 0.04 17.27 0.81
C LEU A 197 -0.83 16.29 1.63
N VAL A 198 -2.02 15.92 1.13
CA VAL A 198 -2.86 14.90 1.76
C VAL A 198 -2.18 13.53 1.75
N ALA A 199 -1.59 13.13 0.61
CA ALA A 199 -0.82 11.88 0.52
C ALA A 199 0.37 11.89 1.51
N LEU A 200 1.11 12.99 1.59
CA LEU A 200 2.19 13.17 2.56
C LEU A 200 1.69 13.09 4.01
N GLY A 201 0.51 13.64 4.31
CA GLY A 201 -0.14 13.51 5.60
C GLY A 201 -0.43 12.05 5.98
N TYR A 202 -0.89 11.24 5.02
CA TYR A 202 -1.05 9.79 5.23
C TYR A 202 0.28 9.05 5.43
N GLU A 203 1.35 9.44 4.73
CA GLU A 203 2.70 8.89 4.95
C GLU A 203 3.26 9.25 6.34
N ILE A 204 3.02 10.48 6.82
CA ILE A 204 3.38 10.89 8.18
C ILE A 204 2.59 10.07 9.20
N LEU A 205 1.28 9.88 8.99
CA LEU A 205 0.44 9.04 9.84
C LEU A 205 0.93 7.60 9.87
N MET A 206 1.29 7.01 8.72
CA MET A 206 1.92 5.69 8.65
C MET A 206 3.19 5.65 9.52
N GLY A 207 4.08 6.64 9.39
CA GLY A 207 5.30 6.75 10.19
C GLY A 207 5.02 6.79 11.69
N ILE A 208 4.00 7.55 12.12
CA ILE A 208 3.56 7.61 13.52
C ILE A 208 3.03 6.25 13.99
N LEU A 209 2.19 5.58 13.20
CA LEU A 209 1.65 4.25 13.55
C LEU A 209 2.78 3.23 13.73
N TYR A 210 3.76 3.19 12.81
CA TYR A 210 4.92 2.32 12.96
C TYR A 210 5.75 2.67 14.20
N ALA A 211 5.99 3.95 14.48
CA ALA A 211 6.74 4.37 15.65
C ALA A 211 6.06 3.94 16.96
N ILE A 212 4.73 4.11 17.05
CA ILE A 212 3.93 3.66 18.19
C ILE A 212 3.98 2.13 18.32
N GLY A 213 3.82 1.40 17.22
CA GLY A 213 3.94 -0.06 17.22
C GLY A 213 5.30 -0.54 17.74
N VAL A 214 6.39 0.02 17.22
CA VAL A 214 7.75 -0.29 17.67
C VAL A 214 7.94 0.05 19.15
N TRP A 215 7.37 1.17 19.61
CA TRP A 215 7.40 1.54 21.02
C TRP A 215 6.76 0.49 21.91
N PHE A 216 5.59 -0.05 21.54
CA PHE A 216 4.95 -1.15 22.28
C PHE A 216 5.84 -2.39 22.28
N TYR A 217 6.31 -2.80 21.10
CA TYR A 217 7.16 -3.99 20.93
C TYR A 217 8.44 -3.94 21.79
N VAL A 218 9.15 -2.80 21.78
CA VAL A 218 10.41 -2.64 22.54
C VAL A 218 10.16 -2.57 24.04
N ASN A 219 9.13 -1.84 24.47
CA ASN A 219 8.84 -1.67 25.90
C ASN A 219 8.12 -2.87 26.54
N ARG A 220 7.63 -3.83 25.74
CA ARG A 220 6.89 -5.00 26.22
C ARG A 220 5.71 -4.63 27.11
N VAL A 221 5.01 -3.57 26.73
CA VAL A 221 3.79 -3.09 27.40
C VAL A 221 2.59 -3.61 26.62
N PRO A 222 1.53 -4.12 27.26
CA PRO A 222 1.23 -4.07 28.70
C PRO A 222 1.72 -5.28 29.52
N GLU A 223 2.30 -6.31 28.91
CA GLU A 223 2.67 -7.55 29.62
C GLU A 223 3.74 -7.34 30.71
N ARG A 224 4.59 -6.31 30.58
CA ARG A 224 5.52 -5.88 31.62
C ARG A 224 4.79 -5.39 32.88
N TRP A 225 3.60 -4.83 32.77
CA TRP A 225 2.84 -4.30 33.90
C TRP A 225 2.07 -5.39 34.66
N LYS A 226 1.61 -6.43 33.95
CA LYS A 226 0.88 -7.54 34.57
C LYS A 226 1.28 -8.87 33.93
N PRO A 227 2.40 -9.47 34.36
CA PRO A 227 2.84 -10.77 33.87
C PRO A 227 1.76 -11.84 34.08
N GLY A 228 1.57 -12.74 33.10
CA GLY A 228 0.56 -13.81 33.13
C GLY A 228 -0.83 -13.42 32.63
N PHE A 229 -1.18 -12.13 32.59
CA PHE A 229 -2.52 -11.71 32.16
C PHE A 229 -2.65 -11.57 30.64
N PHE A 230 -1.57 -11.19 29.96
CA PHE A 230 -1.55 -10.93 28.52
C PHE A 230 -0.92 -12.08 27.71
N ASP A 231 -0.82 -13.28 28.28
CA ASP A 231 -0.10 -14.41 27.68
C ASP A 231 -0.75 -14.91 26.38
N LEU A 232 -2.09 -14.85 26.28
CA LEU A 232 -2.83 -15.27 25.08
C LEU A 232 -3.18 -14.12 24.13
N ALA A 233 -3.59 -12.97 24.68
CA ALA A 233 -4.10 -11.86 23.90
C ALA A 233 -3.67 -10.50 24.47
N GLY A 234 -3.44 -9.53 23.59
CA GLY A 234 -3.15 -8.14 23.96
C GLY A 234 -1.73 -7.88 24.44
N HIS A 235 -0.80 -8.82 24.27
CA HIS A 235 0.62 -8.55 24.51
C HIS A 235 1.20 -7.63 23.42
N SER A 236 2.30 -6.95 23.75
CA SER A 236 2.95 -5.95 22.90
C SER A 236 3.17 -6.39 21.44
N HIS A 237 3.57 -7.65 21.23
CA HIS A 237 3.83 -8.17 19.88
C HIS A 237 2.55 -8.31 19.02
N GLN A 238 1.40 -8.63 19.63
CA GLN A 238 0.11 -8.58 18.90
C GLN A 238 -0.27 -7.15 18.57
N ILE A 239 -0.10 -6.23 19.51
CA ILE A 239 -0.37 -4.80 19.32
C ILE A 239 0.52 -4.25 18.19
N PHE A 240 1.80 -4.62 18.17
CA PHE A 240 2.74 -4.27 17.10
C PHE A 240 2.22 -4.68 15.72
N HIS A 241 1.77 -5.93 15.55
CA HIS A 241 1.20 -6.41 14.29
C HIS A 241 -0.04 -5.61 13.86
N VAL A 242 -0.91 -5.21 14.79
CA VAL A 242 -2.06 -4.34 14.50
C VAL A 242 -1.58 -2.98 13.95
N PHE A 243 -0.56 -2.38 14.56
CA PHE A 243 0.03 -1.13 14.05
C PHE A 243 0.71 -1.32 12.70
N VAL A 244 1.33 -2.47 12.44
CA VAL A 244 1.92 -2.79 11.13
C VAL A 244 0.86 -2.81 10.04
N VAL A 245 -0.28 -3.49 10.28
CA VAL A 245 -1.42 -3.51 9.36
C VAL A 245 -2.02 -2.12 9.20
N GLY A 246 -2.20 -1.38 10.29
CA GLY A 246 -2.67 0.01 10.25
C GLY A 246 -1.77 0.92 9.39
N GLY A 247 -0.45 0.80 9.57
CA GLY A 247 0.54 1.49 8.74
C GLY A 247 0.39 1.16 7.26
N ALA A 248 0.33 -0.13 6.91
CA ALA A 248 0.11 -0.57 5.54
C ALA A 248 -1.20 -0.05 4.93
N LEU A 249 -2.29 0.03 5.71
CA LEU A 249 -3.56 0.60 5.26
C LEU A 249 -3.47 2.12 5.04
N THR A 250 -2.82 2.85 5.94
CA THR A 250 -2.60 4.30 5.75
C THR A 250 -1.72 4.60 4.53
N HIS A 251 -0.67 3.80 4.33
CA HIS A 251 0.16 3.87 3.14
C HIS A 251 -0.63 3.54 1.86
N SER A 252 -1.52 2.55 1.93
CA SER A 252 -2.43 2.22 0.83
C SER A 252 -3.30 3.42 0.44
N ALA A 253 -3.84 4.14 1.43
CA ALA A 253 -4.60 5.35 1.21
C ALA A 253 -3.75 6.47 0.58
N ALA A 254 -2.51 6.66 1.03
CA ALA A 254 -1.57 7.60 0.42
C ALA A 254 -1.35 7.30 -1.07
N ILE A 255 -1.10 6.03 -1.42
CA ILE A 255 -0.91 5.59 -2.80
C ILE A 255 -2.16 5.87 -3.65
N MET A 256 -3.36 5.59 -3.13
CA MET A 256 -4.60 5.82 -3.86
C MET A 256 -4.83 7.31 -4.13
N VAL A 257 -4.55 8.18 -3.15
CA VAL A 257 -4.65 9.64 -3.32
C VAL A 257 -3.71 10.12 -4.41
N ILE A 258 -2.44 9.68 -4.39
CA ILE A 258 -1.45 10.15 -5.37
C ILE A 258 -1.66 9.55 -6.77
N LEU A 259 -2.12 8.30 -6.85
CA LEU A 259 -2.51 7.66 -8.11
C LEU A 259 -3.67 8.40 -8.76
N HIS A 260 -4.72 8.71 -8.00
CA HIS A 260 -5.88 9.46 -8.51
C HIS A 260 -5.47 10.85 -8.98
N TRP A 261 -4.64 11.56 -8.20
CA TRP A 261 -4.08 12.83 -8.63
C TRP A 261 -3.30 12.70 -9.95
N ARG A 262 -2.47 11.66 -10.10
CA ARG A 262 -1.68 11.43 -11.30
C ARG A 262 -2.56 11.12 -12.52
N GLN A 263 -3.63 10.35 -12.36
CA GLN A 263 -4.59 10.04 -13.43
C GLN A 263 -5.36 11.27 -13.93
N GLY A 264 -5.53 12.28 -13.07
CA GLY A 264 -6.18 13.55 -13.43
C GLY A 264 -5.27 14.59 -14.10
N MET A 265 -3.97 14.31 -14.24
CA MET A 265 -2.97 15.23 -14.81
C MET A 265 -2.57 14.81 -16.22
N PRO A 266 -2.23 15.76 -17.12
CA PRO A 266 -1.69 15.43 -18.43
C PRO A 266 -0.36 14.68 -18.32
N THR A 267 -0.07 13.82 -19.30
CA THR A 267 1.23 13.18 -19.42
C THR A 267 2.31 14.24 -19.65
N CYS A 268 3.49 13.99 -19.09
CA CYS A 268 4.61 14.91 -19.14
C CYS A 268 5.15 14.92 -20.59
N PHE A 269 5.33 16.12 -21.16
CA PHE A 269 5.96 16.33 -22.47
C PHE A 269 7.48 16.47 -22.35
#